data_AF-A0A3R6PSN4-F1
#
_entry.id   AF-A0A3R6PSN4-F1
#
_cell.length_a   1.000
_cell.length_b   1.000
_cell.length_c   1.000
_cell.angle_alpha   90.00
_cell.angle_beta   90.00
_cell.angle_gamma   90.00
#
_symmetry.space_group_name_H-M   'P 1'
#
loop_
_entity.id
_entity.type
_entity.pdbx_description
1 polymer ?
#
loop_
_entity_poly.entity_id
_entity_poly.type
_entity_poly.pdbx_seq_one_letter_code
_entity_poly.pdbx_strand_id
1 'polypeptide(L)'
;MTNKKKEKFDLYYYAGKYIIYGFIICAILSYIYTTCTKKLNGDFMAEDVELPNWLLLINLIITLLPFLVLKKLYTYFKIKSKKVSKISINIRFFSQFIYFLIIWHIFVTIVWGVGKMGSPMYSAPSIVLPFIQFFNRLNPAIIGIIFIFICKSKKETLSVCILIIILGILRAGLGSFIFIAMTLFVKYNKDIIYYIKKRKISFLIALFIFPTFVQIMYTLRSNLRSENYGDLENPSVVTLIGGKLIGRLSSFSNSAIILQNPAYFAISSQMLDTYYFQKQALAGIIGATHMPNEIPENQLIKAFEPNAENVSFMLGTQGNLLMSLYKSPYVFILNSLTIILLITLNFSLAIRLRFSQSTEFALINMVYCVMSGVANEFTFYLFTTFLVLIIFYLFKIIPNGKKHIICNK
;
A
#
# COMPACT_ATOMS: atom_id res chain seq x y z
N MET A 1 32.79 -25.21 -3.74
CA MET A 1 31.59 -24.45 -3.31
C MET A 1 30.38 -24.94 -4.11
N THR A 2 29.54 -25.78 -3.51
CA THR A 2 28.54 -26.60 -4.21
C THR A 2 27.20 -25.89 -4.47
N ASN A 3 26.57 -26.24 -5.60
CA ASN A 3 25.31 -25.69 -6.15
C ASN A 3 24.13 -25.59 -5.16
N LYS A 4 24.10 -26.37 -4.08
CA LYS A 4 23.08 -26.29 -3.01
C LYS A 4 23.03 -24.94 -2.28
N LYS A 5 24.13 -24.16 -2.25
CA LYS A 5 24.11 -22.79 -1.68
C LYS A 5 23.51 -21.74 -2.63
N LYS A 6 23.46 -21.99 -3.94
CA LYS A 6 22.74 -21.15 -4.92
C LYS A 6 21.23 -21.35 -4.86
N GLU A 7 20.74 -22.55 -4.54
CA GLU A 7 19.29 -22.85 -4.52
C GLU A 7 18.53 -22.25 -3.32
N LYS A 8 19.18 -22.10 -2.15
CA LYS A 8 18.56 -21.40 -1.01
C LYS A 8 18.43 -19.88 -1.25
N PHE A 9 19.10 -19.38 -2.27
CA PHE A 9 19.29 -17.96 -2.63
C PHE A 9 18.13 -17.37 -3.44
N ASP A 10 17.32 -18.22 -4.08
CA ASP A 10 16.36 -17.81 -5.11
C ASP A 10 14.97 -17.50 -4.55
N LEU A 11 14.68 -17.99 -3.35
CA LEU A 11 13.30 -18.25 -2.99
C LEU A 11 12.45 -17.04 -2.58
N TYR A 12 13.05 -16.09 -1.87
CA TYR A 12 12.39 -14.86 -1.43
C TYR A 12 12.51 -13.75 -2.48
N TYR A 13 13.56 -13.80 -3.31
CA TYR A 13 13.74 -12.87 -4.43
C TYR A 13 12.59 -12.98 -5.44
N TYR A 14 12.13 -14.19 -5.74
CA TYR A 14 10.97 -14.40 -6.63
C TYR A 14 9.67 -13.89 -6.04
N ALA A 15 9.44 -14.08 -4.73
CA ALA A 15 8.17 -13.73 -4.09
C ALA A 15 7.86 -12.22 -4.22
N GLY A 16 8.83 -11.35 -3.94
CA GLY A 16 8.65 -9.91 -4.10
C GLY A 16 8.36 -9.48 -5.55
N LYS A 17 9.00 -10.11 -6.54
CA LYS A 17 8.73 -9.80 -7.95
C LYS A 17 7.29 -10.11 -8.36
N TYR A 18 6.72 -11.20 -7.83
CA TYR A 18 5.33 -11.56 -8.12
C TYR A 18 4.34 -10.55 -7.55
N ILE A 19 4.65 -9.88 -6.43
CA ILE A 19 3.82 -8.76 -5.95
C ILE A 19 3.76 -7.66 -7.01
N ILE A 20 4.92 -7.20 -7.50
CA ILE A 20 4.98 -6.14 -8.53
C ILE A 20 4.22 -6.59 -9.79
N TYR A 21 4.41 -7.84 -10.22
CA TYR A 21 3.69 -8.38 -11.36
C TYR A 21 2.17 -8.43 -11.14
N GLY A 22 1.71 -8.68 -9.92
CA GLY A 22 0.29 -8.60 -9.56
C GLY A 22 -0.30 -7.22 -9.86
N PHE A 23 0.37 -6.14 -9.46
CA PHE A 23 -0.08 -4.77 -9.76
C PHE A 23 0.02 -4.42 -11.25
N ILE A 24 1.08 -4.87 -11.94
CA ILE A 24 1.19 -4.73 -13.40
C ILE A 24 0.04 -5.44 -14.12
N ILE A 25 -0.31 -6.65 -13.69
CA ILE A 25 -1.45 -7.41 -14.23
C ILE A 25 -2.75 -6.66 -13.94
N CYS A 26 -2.94 -6.09 -12.74
CA CYS A 26 -4.12 -5.29 -12.45
C CYS A 26 -4.23 -4.07 -13.37
N ALA A 27 -3.14 -3.39 -13.69
CA ALA A 27 -3.14 -2.29 -14.66
C ALA A 27 -3.52 -2.76 -16.08
N ILE A 28 -2.98 -3.89 -16.53
CA ILE A 28 -3.32 -4.48 -17.85
C ILE A 28 -4.80 -4.90 -17.89
N LEU A 29 -5.29 -5.56 -16.84
CA LEU A 29 -6.69 -5.98 -16.75
C LEU A 29 -7.64 -4.78 -16.64
N SER A 30 -7.23 -3.70 -15.98
CA SER A 30 -7.97 -2.44 -15.95
C SER A 30 -8.06 -1.79 -17.33
N TYR A 31 -6.98 -1.80 -18.11
CA TYR A 31 -7.01 -1.40 -19.53
C TYR A 31 -7.97 -2.28 -20.36
N ILE A 32 -7.87 -3.61 -20.24
CA ILE A 32 -8.76 -4.54 -20.96
C ILE A 32 -10.22 -4.27 -20.59
N TYR A 33 -10.53 -4.18 -19.30
CA TYR A 33 -11.87 -3.85 -18.81
C TYR A 33 -12.38 -2.54 -19.43
N THR A 34 -11.57 -1.49 -19.39
CA THR A 34 -11.92 -0.15 -19.89
C THR A 34 -12.20 -0.17 -21.40
N THR A 35 -11.34 -0.85 -22.17
CA THR A 35 -11.51 -0.95 -23.63
C THR A 35 -12.71 -1.78 -24.06
N CYS A 36 -13.02 -2.86 -23.33
CA CYS A 36 -14.14 -3.76 -23.64
C CYS A 36 -15.49 -3.21 -23.19
N THR A 37 -15.56 -2.62 -21.99
CA THR A 37 -16.82 -2.15 -21.40
C THR A 37 -17.13 -0.70 -21.74
N LYS A 38 -16.15 0.06 -22.25
CA LYS A 38 -16.24 1.51 -22.48
C LYS A 38 -16.55 2.32 -21.22
N LYS A 39 -16.32 1.74 -20.04
CA LYS A 39 -16.43 2.37 -18.74
C LYS A 39 -15.09 2.35 -18.02
N LEU A 40 -14.78 3.42 -17.31
CA LEU A 40 -13.64 3.43 -16.39
C LEU A 40 -13.93 2.51 -15.19
N ASN A 41 -12.90 2.19 -14.41
CA ASN A 41 -13.01 1.30 -13.25
C ASN A 41 -12.41 1.92 -11.98
N GLY A 42 -12.60 1.24 -10.85
CA GLY A 42 -12.06 1.63 -9.55
C GLY A 42 -12.87 2.74 -8.91
N ASP A 43 -12.28 3.92 -8.83
CA ASP A 43 -12.92 5.11 -8.27
C ASP A 43 -13.95 5.72 -9.25
N PHE A 44 -13.81 5.46 -10.56
CA PHE A 44 -14.56 6.10 -11.65
C PHE A 44 -15.51 5.13 -12.36
N MET A 45 -16.05 4.16 -11.64
CA MET A 45 -16.71 2.99 -12.23
C MET A 45 -17.97 3.29 -13.07
N ALA A 46 -18.58 4.47 -12.91
CA ALA A 46 -19.73 4.92 -13.68
C ALA A 46 -19.37 5.75 -14.93
N GLU A 47 -18.13 6.24 -15.01
CA GLU A 47 -17.68 7.20 -16.02
C GLU A 47 -17.44 6.54 -17.38
N ASP A 48 -17.92 7.21 -18.44
CA ASP A 48 -17.70 6.78 -19.82
C ASP A 48 -16.29 7.09 -20.31
N VAL A 49 -15.79 6.22 -21.18
CA VAL A 49 -14.48 6.36 -21.81
C VAL A 49 -14.61 7.13 -23.11
N GLU A 50 -14.13 8.36 -23.12
CA GLU A 50 -14.10 9.22 -24.31
C GLU A 50 -12.74 9.17 -25.04
N LEU A 51 -11.71 8.63 -24.38
CA LEU A 51 -10.38 8.52 -24.94
C LEU A 51 -10.29 7.48 -26.07
N PRO A 52 -9.58 7.79 -27.17
CA PRO A 52 -9.32 6.82 -28.22
C PRO A 52 -8.38 5.70 -27.73
N ASN A 53 -8.55 4.49 -28.27
CA ASN A 53 -7.80 3.29 -27.84
C ASN A 53 -6.27 3.48 -27.86
N TRP A 54 -5.72 4.22 -28.82
CA TRP A 54 -4.28 4.48 -28.89
C TRP A 54 -3.77 5.30 -27.70
N LEU A 55 -4.57 6.26 -27.21
CA LEU A 55 -4.22 7.09 -26.05
C LEU A 55 -4.39 6.31 -24.75
N LEU A 56 -5.37 5.40 -24.68
CA LEU A 56 -5.49 4.43 -23.59
C LEU A 56 -4.27 3.49 -23.52
N LEU A 57 -3.75 3.05 -24.67
CA LEU A 57 -2.54 2.22 -24.72
C LEU A 57 -1.31 3.00 -24.24
N ILE A 58 -1.15 4.27 -24.65
CA ILE A 58 -0.10 5.15 -24.13
C ILE A 58 -0.25 5.30 -22.62
N ASN A 59 -1.46 5.58 -22.12
CA ASN A 59 -1.73 5.70 -20.69
C ASN A 59 -1.33 4.42 -19.94
N LEU A 60 -1.60 3.24 -20.49
CA LEU A 60 -1.16 1.96 -19.92
C LEU A 60 0.37 1.90 -19.82
N ILE A 61 1.09 2.17 -20.91
CA ILE A 61 2.55 2.10 -20.94
C ILE A 61 3.15 2.99 -19.84
N ILE A 62 2.68 4.23 -19.72
CA ILE A 62 3.23 5.16 -18.74
C ILE A 62 2.80 4.76 -17.32
N THR A 63 1.58 4.25 -17.12
CA THR A 63 1.11 3.68 -15.83
C THR A 63 1.99 2.52 -15.35
N LEU A 64 2.59 1.74 -16.25
CA LEU A 64 3.48 0.65 -15.89
C LEU A 64 4.89 1.13 -15.45
N LEU A 65 5.33 2.32 -15.88
CA LEU A 65 6.70 2.80 -15.63
C LEU A 65 7.06 2.88 -14.13
N PRO A 66 6.24 3.44 -13.23
CA PRO A 66 6.56 3.48 -11.80
C PRO A 66 6.82 2.08 -11.20
N PHE A 67 6.04 1.07 -11.59
CA PHE A 67 6.23 -0.31 -11.15
C PHE A 67 7.53 -0.94 -11.69
N LEU A 68 7.91 -0.61 -12.92
CA LEU A 68 9.17 -1.06 -13.51
C LEU A 68 10.38 -0.42 -12.82
N VAL A 69 10.30 0.88 -12.48
CA VAL A 69 11.32 1.57 -11.68
C VAL A 69 11.43 0.94 -10.29
N LEU A 70 10.30 0.70 -9.62
CA LEU A 70 10.28 0.03 -8.32
C LEU A 70 10.92 -1.36 -8.37
N LYS A 71 10.69 -2.14 -9.45
CA LYS A 71 11.34 -3.44 -9.67
C LYS A 71 12.86 -3.34 -9.79
N LYS A 72 13.37 -2.32 -10.51
CA LYS A 72 14.81 -2.08 -10.63
C LYS A 72 15.42 -1.72 -9.27
N LEU A 73 14.80 -0.81 -8.52
CA LEU A 73 15.24 -0.44 -7.17
C LEU A 73 15.20 -1.61 -6.20
N TYR A 74 14.11 -2.39 -6.20
CA TYR A 74 13.99 -3.60 -5.40
C TYR A 74 15.13 -4.58 -5.69
N THR A 75 15.45 -4.81 -6.97
CA THR A 75 16.54 -5.72 -7.37
C THR A 75 17.89 -5.22 -6.88
N TYR A 76 18.18 -3.93 -7.07
CA TYR A 76 19.40 -3.29 -6.58
C TYR A 76 19.56 -3.45 -5.05
N PHE A 77 18.53 -3.10 -4.29
CA PHE A 77 18.56 -3.19 -2.83
C PHE A 77 18.55 -4.63 -2.33
N LYS A 78 17.94 -5.57 -3.05
CA LYS A 78 18.04 -6.99 -2.73
C LYS A 78 19.48 -7.47 -2.79
N ILE A 79 20.21 -7.11 -3.84
CA ILE A 79 21.64 -7.45 -3.97
C ILE A 79 22.44 -6.80 -2.84
N LYS A 80 22.22 -5.51 -2.56
CA LYS A 80 22.89 -4.78 -1.48
C LYS A 80 22.63 -5.41 -0.10
N SER A 81 21.41 -5.86 0.17
CA SER A 81 21.01 -6.48 1.45
C SER A 81 21.77 -7.78 1.77
N LYS A 82 22.32 -8.47 0.76
CA LYS A 82 23.12 -9.69 0.93
C LYS A 82 24.46 -9.43 1.61
N LYS A 83 25.00 -8.21 1.47
CA LYS A 83 26.26 -7.79 2.10
C LYS A 83 26.10 -7.46 3.58
N VAL A 84 24.87 -7.38 4.08
CA VAL A 84 24.56 -6.99 5.46
C VAL A 84 24.28 -8.23 6.29
N SER A 85 24.96 -8.36 7.43
CA SER A 85 24.71 -9.45 8.37
C SER A 85 23.28 -9.41 8.90
N LYS A 86 22.65 -10.58 8.94
CA LYS A 86 21.29 -10.74 9.44
C LYS A 86 21.31 -11.09 10.92
N ILE A 87 20.33 -10.56 11.65
CA ILE A 87 20.26 -10.65 13.11
C ILE A 87 18.98 -11.38 13.52
N SER A 88 19.08 -12.21 14.56
CA SER A 88 17.91 -12.76 15.26
C SER A 88 17.40 -11.74 16.26
N ILE A 89 16.17 -11.28 16.04
CA ILE A 89 15.48 -10.32 16.91
C ILE A 89 14.90 -11.09 18.11
N ASN A 90 14.94 -10.50 19.32
CA ASN A 90 14.27 -11.07 20.48
C ASN A 90 12.74 -11.00 20.29
N ILE A 91 12.13 -12.14 19.94
CA ILE A 91 10.73 -12.23 19.54
C ILE A 91 9.78 -12.00 20.74
N ARG A 92 10.19 -12.35 21.97
CA ARG A 92 9.26 -12.36 23.12
C ARG A 92 8.77 -10.95 23.47
N PHE A 93 9.70 -10.02 23.65
CA PHE A 93 9.36 -8.62 23.92
C PHE A 93 8.62 -7.98 22.73
N PHE A 94 9.12 -8.21 21.51
CA PHE A 94 8.50 -7.65 20.31
C PHE A 94 7.07 -8.17 20.10
N SER A 95 6.79 -9.43 20.45
CA SER A 95 5.44 -10.01 20.45
C SER A 95 4.52 -9.28 21.43
N GLN A 96 4.94 -9.09 22.68
CA GLN A 96 4.16 -8.35 23.69
C GLN A 96 3.87 -6.91 23.24
N PHE A 97 4.87 -6.22 22.69
CA PHE A 97 4.71 -4.86 22.16
C PHE A 97 3.70 -4.80 21.02
N ILE A 98 3.74 -5.74 20.08
CA ILE A 98 2.78 -5.82 18.96
C ILE A 98 1.37 -6.04 19.45
N TYR A 99 1.16 -6.98 20.39
CA TYR A 99 -0.16 -7.23 20.94
C TYR A 99 -0.72 -6.00 21.65
N PHE A 100 0.10 -5.38 22.51
CA PHE A 100 -0.27 -4.14 23.18
C PHE A 100 -0.65 -3.05 22.17
N LEU A 101 0.18 -2.83 21.14
CA LEU A 101 -0.06 -1.80 20.13
C LEU A 101 -1.36 -2.05 19.36
N ILE A 102 -1.61 -3.27 18.89
CA ILE A 102 -2.83 -3.56 18.12
C ILE A 102 -4.08 -3.46 19.01
N ILE A 103 -4.02 -3.98 20.25
CA ILE A 103 -5.13 -3.89 21.21
C ILE A 103 -5.41 -2.42 21.55
N TRP A 104 -4.37 -1.62 21.77
CA TRP A 104 -4.53 -0.17 21.95
C TRP A 104 -5.25 0.47 20.76
N HIS A 105 -4.83 0.17 19.53
CA HIS A 105 -5.50 0.70 18.34
C HIS A 105 -6.95 0.25 18.20
N ILE A 106 -7.26 -0.99 18.55
CA ILE A 106 -8.64 -1.50 18.59
C ILE A 106 -9.45 -0.71 19.63
N PHE A 107 -8.93 -0.58 20.85
CA PHE A 107 -9.57 0.14 21.93
C PHE A 107 -9.88 1.59 21.54
N VAL A 108 -8.90 2.35 21.05
CA VAL A 108 -9.13 3.76 20.68
C VAL A 108 -10.06 3.93 19.47
N THR A 109 -10.10 2.94 18.58
CA THR A 109 -11.06 2.92 17.46
C THR A 109 -12.48 2.68 17.97
N ILE A 110 -12.68 1.76 18.92
CA ILE A 110 -14.00 1.45 19.48
C ILE A 110 -14.53 2.62 20.32
N VAL A 111 -13.68 3.19 21.19
CA VAL A 111 -14.13 4.20 22.17
C VAL A 111 -14.32 5.57 21.53
N TRP A 112 -13.41 5.99 20.64
CA TRP A 112 -13.39 7.36 20.10
C TRP A 112 -13.51 7.42 18.57
N GLY A 113 -13.65 6.29 17.87
CA GLY A 113 -13.73 6.27 16.41
C GLY A 113 -12.40 6.58 15.70
N VAL A 114 -11.25 6.48 16.40
CA VAL A 114 -9.94 6.87 15.84
C VAL A 114 -9.60 6.08 14.58
N GLY A 115 -9.46 6.79 13.46
CA GLY A 115 -9.04 6.23 12.18
C GLY A 115 -10.13 5.45 11.46
N LYS A 116 -11.41 5.61 11.86
CA LYS A 116 -12.55 5.11 11.09
C LYS A 116 -12.67 5.92 9.79
N MET A 117 -12.60 5.22 8.66
CA MET A 117 -12.72 5.84 7.33
C MET A 117 -14.17 6.25 7.06
N GLY A 118 -14.36 7.39 6.37
CA GLY A 118 -15.69 7.90 6.06
C GLY A 118 -16.44 8.44 7.29
N SER A 119 -15.71 8.86 8.32
CA SER A 119 -16.27 9.39 9.57
C SER A 119 -15.63 10.74 9.90
N PRO A 120 -16.33 11.63 10.61
CA PRO A 120 -15.81 12.92 11.01
C PRO A 120 -14.57 12.77 11.91
N MET A 121 -13.84 13.87 12.12
CA MET A 121 -12.68 13.87 13.02
C MET A 121 -13.06 13.35 14.40
N TYR A 122 -12.25 12.43 14.93
CA TYR A 122 -12.46 11.87 16.25
C TYR A 122 -12.28 12.94 17.33
N SER A 123 -13.05 12.81 18.41
CA SER A 123 -12.90 13.62 19.62
C SER A 123 -12.53 12.71 20.80
N ALA A 124 -11.49 13.08 21.54
CA ALA A 124 -11.01 12.36 22.70
C ALA A 124 -10.64 13.34 23.81
N PRO A 125 -10.68 12.93 25.09
CA PRO A 125 -10.26 13.78 26.20
C PRO A 125 -8.85 14.32 26.02
N SER A 126 -8.60 15.58 26.39
CA SER A 126 -7.31 16.27 26.19
C SER A 126 -6.12 15.53 26.80
N ILE A 127 -6.35 14.76 27.88
CA ILE A 127 -5.31 13.94 28.54
C ILE A 127 -4.91 12.73 27.67
N VAL A 128 -5.86 12.15 26.92
CA VAL A 128 -5.64 10.93 26.13
C VAL A 128 -5.15 11.27 24.71
N LEU A 129 -5.51 12.46 24.21
CA LEU A 129 -5.19 12.91 22.86
C LEU A 129 -3.69 12.82 22.50
N PRO A 130 -2.73 13.23 23.35
CA PRO A 130 -1.30 13.09 23.05
C PRO A 130 -0.88 11.62 22.88
N PHE A 131 -1.43 10.70 23.66
CA PHE A 131 -1.14 9.26 23.56
C PHE A 131 -1.68 8.69 22.26
N ILE A 132 -2.93 9.03 21.90
CA ILE A 132 -3.52 8.64 20.61
C ILE A 132 -2.63 9.11 19.46
N GLN A 133 -2.23 10.38 19.47
CA GLN A 133 -1.38 10.95 18.43
C GLN A 133 -0.01 10.27 18.34
N PHE A 134 0.63 9.98 19.48
CA PHE A 134 1.91 9.26 19.52
C PHE A 134 1.78 7.85 18.94
N PHE A 135 0.85 7.03 19.45
CA PHE A 135 0.67 5.66 18.99
C PHE A 135 0.16 5.58 17.54
N ASN A 136 -0.58 6.57 17.05
CA ASN A 136 -0.97 6.64 15.63
C ASN A 136 0.22 6.77 14.66
N ARG A 137 1.39 7.24 15.12
CA ARG A 137 2.62 7.21 14.31
C ARG A 137 3.22 5.81 14.19
N LEU A 138 2.81 4.88 15.06
CA LEU A 138 3.21 3.47 15.06
C LEU A 138 2.13 2.64 14.37
N ASN A 139 2.11 2.65 13.03
CA ASN A 139 1.06 1.96 12.30
C ASN A 139 1.07 0.43 12.59
N PRO A 140 -0.03 -0.12 13.15
CA PRO A 140 -0.07 -1.52 13.57
C PRO A 140 0.04 -2.50 12.40
N ALA A 141 -0.42 -2.14 11.19
CA ALA A 141 -0.25 -2.98 10.01
C ALA A 141 1.23 -3.06 9.62
N ILE A 142 1.96 -1.94 9.57
CA ILE A 142 3.38 -1.90 9.20
C ILE A 142 4.22 -2.70 10.18
N ILE A 143 4.06 -2.45 11.48
CA ILE A 143 4.85 -3.14 12.51
C ILE A 143 4.43 -4.61 12.60
N GLY A 144 3.14 -4.91 12.38
CA GLY A 144 2.60 -6.25 12.23
C GLY A 144 3.25 -7.05 11.09
N ILE A 145 3.50 -6.43 9.93
CA ILE A 145 4.21 -7.08 8.81
C ILE A 145 5.62 -7.50 9.23
N ILE A 146 6.34 -6.62 9.94
CA ILE A 146 7.68 -6.92 10.46
C ILE A 146 7.61 -8.12 11.41
N PHE A 147 6.63 -8.13 12.33
CA PHE A 147 6.40 -9.25 13.23
C PHE A 147 6.09 -10.54 12.47
N ILE A 148 5.20 -10.50 11.48
CA ILE A 148 4.86 -11.66 10.66
C ILE A 148 6.13 -12.20 9.99
N PHE A 149 7.02 -11.38 9.44
CA PHE A 149 8.24 -11.89 8.80
C PHE A 149 9.23 -12.54 9.77
N ILE A 150 9.35 -12.01 10.99
CA ILE A 150 10.33 -12.50 11.98
C ILE A 150 9.76 -13.70 12.77
N CYS A 151 8.46 -13.73 13.01
CA CYS A 151 7.82 -14.73 13.86
C CYS A 151 7.83 -16.12 13.22
N LYS A 152 8.34 -17.10 13.96
CA LYS A 152 8.38 -18.51 13.54
C LYS A 152 7.08 -19.26 13.87
N SER A 153 6.37 -18.84 14.92
CA SER A 153 5.13 -19.49 15.36
C SER A 153 3.99 -19.19 14.39
N LYS A 154 3.43 -20.24 13.78
CA LYS A 154 2.25 -20.13 12.90
C LYS A 154 1.04 -19.62 13.67
N LYS A 155 0.88 -20.03 14.94
CA LYS A 155 -0.23 -19.61 15.81
C LYS A 155 -0.17 -18.11 16.11
N GLU A 156 1.00 -17.60 16.50
CA GLU A 156 1.17 -16.15 16.74
C GLU A 156 1.06 -15.33 15.46
N THR A 157 1.58 -15.84 14.34
CA THR A 157 1.39 -15.19 13.03
C THR A 157 -0.10 -15.06 12.70
N LEU A 158 -0.87 -16.14 12.86
CA LEU A 158 -2.30 -16.15 12.60
C LEU A 158 -3.05 -15.18 13.53
N SER A 159 -2.73 -15.20 14.82
CA SER A 159 -3.29 -14.30 15.83
C SER A 159 -3.12 -12.82 15.43
N VAL A 160 -1.90 -12.41 15.07
CA VAL A 160 -1.63 -11.02 14.64
C VAL A 160 -2.36 -10.68 13.34
N CYS A 161 -2.42 -11.61 12.37
CA CYS A 161 -3.23 -11.40 11.16
C CYS A 161 -4.71 -11.15 11.50
N ILE A 162 -5.31 -11.96 12.38
CA ILE A 162 -6.70 -11.81 12.82
C ILE A 162 -6.91 -10.45 13.49
N LEU A 163 -6.03 -10.05 14.39
CA LEU A 163 -6.16 -8.75 15.08
C LEU A 163 -6.05 -7.56 14.12
N ILE A 164 -5.16 -7.61 13.13
CA ILE A 164 -5.03 -6.55 12.11
C ILE A 164 -6.26 -6.53 11.18
N ILE A 165 -6.83 -7.69 10.85
CA ILE A 165 -8.09 -7.82 10.10
C ILE A 165 -9.24 -7.19 10.89
N ILE A 166 -9.40 -7.54 12.17
CA ILE A 166 -10.40 -6.96 13.06
C ILE A 166 -10.26 -5.44 13.10
N LEU A 167 -9.04 -4.93 13.30
CA LEU A 167 -8.77 -3.49 13.29
C LEU A 167 -9.13 -2.85 11.93
N GLY A 168 -8.83 -3.51 10.82
CA GLY A 168 -9.20 -3.05 9.47
C GLY A 168 -10.71 -2.94 9.29
N ILE A 169 -11.46 -3.95 9.75
CA ILE A 169 -12.93 -3.95 9.74
C ILE A 169 -13.47 -2.83 10.61
N LEU A 170 -12.99 -2.68 11.86
CA LEU A 170 -13.42 -1.61 12.77
C LEU A 170 -13.19 -0.20 12.19
N ARG A 171 -12.14 -0.04 11.38
CA ARG A 171 -11.81 1.21 10.68
C ARG A 171 -12.52 1.37 9.34
N ALA A 172 -13.39 0.44 8.95
CA ALA A 172 -14.05 0.42 7.64
C ALA A 172 -13.07 0.51 6.44
N GLY A 173 -11.91 -0.14 6.58
CA GLY A 173 -10.82 -0.11 5.61
C GLY A 173 -10.40 -1.51 5.15
N LEU A 174 -10.35 -1.72 3.84
CA LEU A 174 -9.91 -3.00 3.24
C LEU A 174 -8.40 -3.07 2.97
N GLY A 175 -7.66 -1.96 3.10
CA GLY A 175 -6.22 -1.91 2.82
C GLY A 175 -5.40 -2.91 3.64
N SER A 176 -5.74 -3.10 4.92
CA SER A 176 -5.07 -4.06 5.81
C SER A 176 -5.09 -5.49 5.27
N PHE A 177 -6.15 -5.89 4.58
CA PHE A 177 -6.26 -7.23 3.97
C PHE A 177 -5.23 -7.42 2.86
N ILE A 178 -5.04 -6.41 2.01
CA ILE A 178 -4.07 -6.44 0.92
C ILE A 178 -2.64 -6.54 1.47
N PHE A 179 -2.32 -5.74 2.50
CA PHE A 179 -1.02 -5.81 3.18
C PHE A 179 -0.73 -7.18 3.80
N ILE A 180 -1.70 -7.77 4.49
CA ILE A 180 -1.56 -9.12 5.07
C ILE A 180 -1.40 -10.16 3.96
N ALA A 181 -2.23 -10.11 2.91
CA ALA A 181 -2.19 -11.05 1.80
C ALA A 181 -0.82 -11.05 1.12
N MET A 182 -0.27 -9.88 0.79
CA MET A 182 1.07 -9.74 0.22
C MET A 182 2.16 -10.27 1.17
N THR A 183 2.02 -10.00 2.47
CA THR A 183 3.00 -10.43 3.48
C THR A 183 3.01 -11.96 3.66
N LEU A 184 1.84 -12.57 3.78
CA LEU A 184 1.69 -14.03 3.87
C LEU A 184 2.15 -14.70 2.58
N PHE A 185 1.85 -14.10 1.42
CA PHE A 185 2.34 -14.58 0.14
C PHE A 185 3.87 -14.60 0.11
N VAL A 186 4.55 -13.53 0.55
CA VAL A 186 6.02 -13.51 0.61
C VAL A 186 6.57 -14.52 1.62
N LYS A 187 5.98 -14.59 2.82
CA LYS A 187 6.45 -15.47 3.89
C LYS A 187 6.32 -16.95 3.52
N TYR A 188 5.20 -17.33 2.90
CA TYR A 188 4.83 -18.72 2.61
C TYR A 188 4.84 -19.05 1.11
N ASN A 189 5.51 -18.24 0.28
CA ASN A 189 5.51 -18.36 -1.19
C ASN A 189 5.74 -19.80 -1.69
N LYS A 190 6.72 -20.48 -1.08
CA LYS A 190 7.07 -21.88 -1.41
C LYS A 190 5.91 -22.83 -1.21
N ASP A 191 5.27 -22.73 -0.04
CA ASP A 191 4.19 -23.60 0.38
C ASP A 191 2.94 -23.32 -0.46
N ILE A 192 2.69 -22.05 -0.78
CA ILE A 192 1.59 -21.60 -1.66
C ILE A 192 1.78 -22.15 -3.08
N ILE A 193 2.95 -21.94 -3.69
CA ILE A 193 3.23 -22.43 -5.05
C ILE A 193 3.14 -23.96 -5.09
N TYR A 194 3.70 -24.65 -4.08
CA TYR A 194 3.60 -26.11 -3.98
C TYR A 194 2.15 -26.57 -3.86
N TYR A 195 1.35 -25.91 -3.02
CA TYR A 195 -0.07 -26.19 -2.86
C TYR A 195 -0.83 -26.02 -4.17
N ILE A 196 -0.65 -24.90 -4.88
CA ILE A 196 -1.30 -24.63 -6.18
C ILE A 196 -0.96 -25.72 -7.20
N LYS A 197 0.33 -26.12 -7.28
CA LYS A 197 0.78 -27.17 -8.22
C LYS A 197 0.19 -28.54 -7.89
N LYS A 198 0.12 -28.90 -6.60
CA LYS A 198 -0.35 -30.22 -6.15
C LYS A 198 -1.87 -30.33 -6.07
N ARG A 199 -2.57 -29.26 -5.73
CA ARG A 199 -4.02 -29.23 -5.49
C ARG A 199 -4.73 -28.26 -6.42
N LYS A 200 -4.56 -28.47 -7.74
CA LYS A 200 -5.14 -27.62 -8.79
C LYS A 200 -6.66 -27.46 -8.65
N ILE A 201 -7.37 -28.54 -8.36
CA ILE A 201 -8.84 -28.52 -8.20
C ILE A 201 -9.26 -27.64 -7.02
N SER A 202 -8.63 -27.80 -5.85
CA SER A 202 -8.92 -26.94 -4.68
C SER A 202 -8.62 -25.47 -4.96
N PHE A 203 -7.56 -25.17 -5.71
CA PHE A 203 -7.25 -23.82 -6.13
C PHE A 203 -8.30 -23.25 -7.11
N LEU A 204 -8.77 -24.04 -8.07
CA LEU A 204 -9.86 -23.62 -8.98
C LEU A 204 -11.16 -23.35 -8.23
N ILE A 205 -11.52 -24.20 -7.26
CA ILE A 205 -12.69 -23.99 -6.39
C ILE A 205 -12.53 -22.66 -5.61
N ALA A 206 -11.36 -22.42 -5.03
CA ALA A 206 -11.10 -21.16 -4.33
C ALA A 206 -11.23 -19.93 -5.24
N LEU A 207 -10.77 -20.04 -6.49
CA LEU A 207 -10.90 -18.98 -7.50
C LEU A 207 -12.36 -18.72 -7.88
N PHE A 208 -13.19 -19.77 -7.92
CA PHE A 208 -14.63 -19.63 -8.17
C PHE A 208 -15.38 -18.98 -7.01
N ILE A 209 -14.97 -19.22 -5.75
CA ILE A 209 -15.56 -18.62 -4.55
C ILE A 209 -15.07 -17.17 -4.32
N PHE A 210 -13.90 -16.82 -4.87
CA PHE A 210 -13.26 -15.53 -4.64
C PHE A 210 -14.14 -14.30 -4.95
N PRO A 211 -14.93 -14.24 -6.05
CA PRO A 211 -15.87 -13.15 -6.28
C PRO A 211 -16.89 -12.95 -5.16
N THR A 212 -17.48 -14.03 -4.64
CA THR A 212 -18.42 -13.96 -3.51
C THR A 212 -17.75 -13.39 -2.27
N PHE A 213 -16.52 -13.81 -1.98
CA PHE A 213 -15.74 -13.23 -0.88
C PHE A 213 -15.51 -11.73 -1.07
N VAL A 214 -15.14 -11.29 -2.27
CA VAL A 214 -14.94 -9.87 -2.60
C VAL A 214 -16.24 -9.08 -2.41
N GLN A 215 -17.38 -9.64 -2.82
CA GLN A 215 -18.70 -9.02 -2.66
C GLN A 215 -19.01 -8.80 -1.18
N ILE A 216 -18.90 -9.84 -0.35
CA ILE A 216 -19.14 -9.77 1.09
C ILE A 216 -18.27 -8.68 1.73
N MET A 217 -16.99 -8.61 1.38
CA MET A 217 -16.07 -7.61 1.94
C MET A 217 -16.44 -6.17 1.56
N TYR A 218 -16.86 -5.93 0.30
CA TYR A 218 -17.31 -4.60 -0.12
C TYR A 218 -18.66 -4.21 0.46
N THR A 219 -19.61 -5.15 0.58
CA THR A 219 -20.90 -4.94 1.26
C THR A 219 -20.67 -4.59 2.73
N LEU A 220 -19.82 -5.36 3.43
CA LEU A 220 -19.45 -5.07 4.82
C LEU A 220 -18.85 -3.67 4.96
N ARG A 221 -17.90 -3.31 4.07
CA ARG A 221 -17.28 -1.97 4.07
C ARG A 221 -18.34 -0.87 3.89
N SER A 222 -19.24 -1.04 2.92
CA SER A 222 -20.30 -0.05 2.63
C SER A 222 -21.19 0.17 3.85
N ASN A 223 -21.69 -0.93 4.44
CA ASN A 223 -22.54 -0.88 5.63
C ASN A 223 -21.86 -0.16 6.81
N LEU A 224 -20.55 -0.37 6.99
CA LEU A 224 -19.78 0.27 8.07
C LEU A 224 -19.56 1.78 7.86
N ARG A 225 -19.67 2.25 6.62
CA ARG A 225 -19.52 3.67 6.25
C ARG A 225 -20.84 4.41 6.13
N SER A 226 -21.98 3.72 6.27
CA SER A 226 -23.31 4.29 6.00
C SER A 226 -23.40 4.90 4.60
N GLU A 227 -22.59 4.39 3.66
CA GLU A 227 -22.72 4.71 2.24
C GLU A 227 -24.02 4.01 1.80
N ASN A 228 -25.01 4.76 1.33
CA ASN A 228 -26.17 4.19 0.67
C ASN A 228 -25.68 3.48 -0.60
N TYR A 229 -25.40 2.19 -0.50
CA TYR A 229 -25.31 1.31 -1.65
C TYR A 229 -26.71 1.06 -2.21
N GLY A 230 -27.45 2.12 -2.50
CA GLY A 230 -28.53 2.06 -3.48
C GLY A 230 -27.86 2.06 -4.85
N ASP A 231 -28.01 0.98 -5.61
CA ASP A 231 -27.90 0.92 -7.09
C ASP A 231 -27.08 -0.25 -7.67
N LEU A 232 -26.63 -1.20 -6.86
CA LEU A 232 -26.15 -2.49 -7.39
C LEU A 232 -26.71 -3.64 -6.57
N GLU A 233 -28.01 -3.91 -6.71
CA GLU A 233 -28.56 -5.22 -6.41
C GLU A 233 -27.79 -6.25 -7.26
N ASN A 234 -27.03 -7.14 -6.60
CA ASN A 234 -26.26 -8.23 -7.22
C ASN A 234 -25.34 -7.79 -8.39
N PRO A 235 -24.23 -7.05 -8.12
CA PRO A 235 -23.30 -6.67 -9.18
C PRO A 235 -22.74 -7.90 -9.87
N SER A 236 -22.71 -7.89 -11.20
CA SER A 236 -22.11 -8.97 -11.99
C SER A 236 -20.64 -9.20 -11.57
N VAL A 237 -20.13 -10.42 -11.79
CA VAL A 237 -18.72 -10.74 -11.49
C VAL A 237 -17.75 -9.79 -12.21
N VAL A 238 -18.09 -9.37 -13.44
CA VAL A 238 -17.30 -8.43 -14.25
C VAL A 238 -17.26 -7.05 -13.59
N THR A 239 -18.43 -6.57 -13.15
CA THR A 239 -18.61 -5.31 -12.42
C THR A 239 -17.86 -5.32 -11.08
N LEU A 240 -17.93 -6.42 -10.33
CA LEU A 240 -17.28 -6.53 -9.02
C LEU A 240 -15.76 -6.70 -9.11
N ILE A 241 -15.28 -7.66 -9.91
CA ILE A 241 -13.86 -7.99 -10.00
C ILE A 241 -13.14 -6.98 -10.91
N GLY A 242 -13.61 -6.79 -12.14
CA GLY A 242 -13.02 -5.89 -13.11
C GLY A 242 -13.27 -4.42 -12.78
N GLY A 243 -14.52 -4.09 -12.46
CA GLY A 243 -14.95 -2.73 -12.12
C GLY A 243 -14.39 -2.26 -10.77
N LYS A 244 -14.61 -2.99 -9.67
CA LYS A 244 -14.15 -2.54 -8.34
C LYS A 244 -12.75 -3.00 -7.97
N LEU A 245 -12.54 -4.30 -7.81
CA LEU A 245 -11.31 -4.81 -7.21
C LEU A 245 -10.06 -4.48 -8.04
N ILE A 246 -10.07 -4.84 -9.33
CA ILE A 246 -8.95 -4.60 -10.24
C ILE A 246 -8.73 -3.09 -10.42
N GLY A 247 -9.81 -2.32 -10.54
CA GLY A 247 -9.74 -0.86 -10.64
C GLY A 247 -9.12 -0.21 -9.40
N ARG A 248 -9.46 -0.66 -8.19
CA ARG A 248 -8.87 -0.14 -6.93
C ARG A 248 -7.43 -0.64 -6.69
N LEU A 249 -6.99 -1.67 -7.40
CA LEU A 249 -5.61 -2.20 -7.39
C LEU A 249 -4.77 -1.69 -8.57
N SER A 250 -5.29 -0.73 -9.32
CA SER A 250 -4.69 -0.13 -10.51
C SER A 250 -4.81 1.39 -10.40
N SER A 251 -3.86 2.12 -10.96
CA SER A 251 -3.99 3.57 -11.15
C SER A 251 -4.37 3.96 -12.57
N PHE A 252 -4.65 2.99 -13.44
CA PHE A 252 -4.87 3.23 -14.87
C PHE A 252 -6.06 4.17 -15.13
N SER A 253 -7.21 3.90 -14.52
CA SER A 253 -8.41 4.75 -14.68
C SER A 253 -8.21 6.15 -14.09
N ASN A 254 -7.42 6.24 -13.01
CA ASN A 254 -7.14 7.50 -12.33
C ASN A 254 -6.30 8.45 -13.20
N SER A 255 -5.39 7.93 -14.02
CA SER A 255 -4.68 8.74 -15.01
C SER A 255 -5.47 8.91 -16.30
N ALA A 256 -6.31 7.94 -16.68
CA ALA A 256 -7.18 8.05 -17.85
C ALA A 256 -8.19 9.20 -17.71
N ILE A 257 -8.82 9.35 -16.54
CA ILE A 257 -9.79 10.43 -16.32
C ILE A 257 -9.15 11.83 -16.41
N ILE A 258 -7.89 11.94 -16.00
CA ILE A 258 -7.10 13.18 -16.11
C ILE A 258 -6.82 13.50 -17.58
N LEU A 259 -6.43 12.50 -18.37
CA LEU A 259 -6.19 12.64 -19.80
C LEU A 259 -7.47 12.90 -20.59
N GLN A 260 -8.62 12.41 -20.12
CA GLN A 260 -9.94 12.66 -20.72
C GLN A 260 -10.38 14.11 -20.54
N ASN A 261 -10.01 14.75 -19.42
CA ASN A 261 -10.42 16.12 -19.09
C ASN A 261 -9.21 17.09 -19.03
N PRO A 262 -8.41 17.20 -20.10
CA PRO A 262 -7.13 17.89 -20.05
C PRO A 262 -7.27 19.39 -19.76
N ALA A 263 -8.33 20.05 -20.25
CA ALA A 263 -8.55 21.47 -20.02
C ALA A 263 -8.82 21.78 -18.53
N TYR A 264 -9.71 21.02 -17.90
CA TYR A 264 -10.01 21.15 -16.48
C TYR A 264 -8.76 20.89 -15.63
N PHE A 265 -8.03 19.80 -15.91
CA PHE A 265 -6.85 19.45 -15.13
C PHE A 265 -5.65 20.36 -15.41
N ALA A 266 -5.53 20.95 -16.60
CA ALA A 266 -4.52 21.96 -16.88
C ALA A 266 -4.73 23.24 -16.06
N ILE A 267 -5.99 23.71 -15.96
CA ILE A 267 -6.36 24.90 -15.19
C ILE A 267 -6.25 24.62 -13.68
N SER A 268 -6.86 23.54 -13.19
CA SER A 268 -6.84 23.21 -11.76
C SER A 268 -5.43 22.89 -11.26
N SER A 269 -4.57 22.30 -12.10
CA SER A 269 -3.16 22.09 -11.74
C SER A 269 -2.43 23.42 -11.49
N GLN A 270 -2.84 24.54 -12.10
CA GLN A 270 -2.22 25.85 -11.81
C GLN A 270 -2.45 26.32 -10.36
N MET A 271 -3.50 25.85 -9.71
CA MET A 271 -3.80 26.16 -8.31
C MET A 271 -2.89 25.41 -7.33
N LEU A 272 -2.17 24.39 -7.79
CA LEU A 272 -1.23 23.65 -6.97
C LEU A 272 0.02 24.51 -6.69
N ASP A 273 0.47 24.47 -5.44
CA ASP A 273 1.76 25.01 -5.03
C ASP A 273 2.90 24.34 -5.81
N THR A 274 3.96 25.08 -6.17
CA THR A 274 5.16 24.50 -6.82
C THR A 274 5.77 23.33 -6.02
N TYR A 275 5.63 23.37 -4.69
CA TYR A 275 6.13 22.34 -3.76
C TYR A 275 5.02 21.49 -3.14
N TYR A 276 3.84 21.39 -3.79
CA TYR A 276 2.68 20.71 -3.19
C TYR A 276 3.01 19.28 -2.75
N PHE A 277 3.78 18.54 -3.56
CA PHE A 277 4.11 17.14 -3.28
C PHE A 277 5.00 17.04 -2.04
N GLN A 278 6.01 17.91 -1.91
CA GLN A 278 6.92 17.92 -0.76
C GLN A 278 6.20 18.38 0.51
N LYS A 279 5.33 19.41 0.42
CA LYS A 279 4.50 19.85 1.54
C LYS A 279 3.55 18.75 2.01
N GLN A 280 2.84 18.10 1.08
CA GLN A 280 1.94 16.98 1.36
C GLN A 280 2.70 15.78 1.94
N ALA A 281 3.89 15.48 1.42
CA ALA A 281 4.79 14.45 1.95
C ALA A 281 5.16 14.72 3.42
N LEU A 282 5.60 15.95 3.73
CA LEU A 282 5.96 16.36 5.10
C LEU A 282 4.76 16.31 6.05
N ALA A 283 3.57 16.72 5.59
CA ALA A 283 2.33 16.66 6.38
C ALA A 283 2.04 15.24 6.92
N GLY A 284 2.48 14.19 6.22
CA GLY A 284 2.41 12.81 6.70
C GLY A 284 3.13 12.56 8.03
N ILE A 285 4.16 13.36 8.36
CA ILE A 285 4.91 13.29 9.62
C ILE A 285 4.45 14.38 10.59
N ILE A 286 4.42 15.63 10.15
CA ILE A 286 4.24 16.78 11.06
C ILE A 286 2.76 17.09 11.36
N GLY A 287 1.84 16.52 10.59
CA GLY A 287 0.39 16.65 10.79
C GLY A 287 -0.33 17.39 9.64
N ALA A 288 -1.64 17.22 9.59
CA ALA A 288 -2.50 17.74 8.53
C ALA A 288 -2.55 19.26 8.45
N THR A 289 -2.21 19.98 9.53
CA THR A 289 -2.14 21.45 9.55
C THR A 289 -1.09 22.03 8.59
N HIS A 290 -0.14 21.22 8.14
CA HIS A 290 0.89 21.61 7.17
C HIS A 290 0.61 21.05 5.77
N MET A 291 -0.56 20.45 5.56
CA MET A 291 -1.01 20.01 4.25
C MET A 291 -1.25 21.25 3.38
N PRO A 292 -0.79 21.27 2.11
CA PRO A 292 -1.10 22.39 1.24
C PRO A 292 -2.62 22.45 0.99
N ASN A 293 -3.14 23.67 0.82
CA ASN A 293 -4.58 23.91 0.63
C ASN A 293 -5.13 23.15 -0.59
N GLU A 294 -4.33 23.12 -1.66
CA GLU A 294 -4.65 22.42 -2.90
C GLU A 294 -3.70 21.25 -3.10
N ILE A 295 -4.28 20.06 -3.24
CA ILE A 295 -3.60 18.82 -3.60
C ILE A 295 -4.27 18.19 -4.82
N PRO A 296 -3.56 17.33 -5.57
CA PRO A 296 -4.14 16.64 -6.72
C PRO A 296 -5.42 15.86 -6.39
N GLU A 297 -5.48 15.20 -5.23
CA GLU A 297 -6.65 14.44 -4.77
C GLU A 297 -7.89 15.33 -4.60
N ASN A 298 -7.71 16.57 -4.10
CA ASN A 298 -8.79 17.54 -3.95
C ASN A 298 -9.34 17.99 -5.30
N GLN A 299 -8.52 18.04 -6.36
CA GLN A 299 -9.01 18.41 -7.69
C GLN A 299 -9.94 17.35 -8.28
N LEU A 300 -9.69 16.07 -7.98
CA LEU A 300 -10.61 14.98 -8.35
C LEU A 300 -11.92 15.05 -7.56
N ILE A 301 -11.86 15.31 -6.25
CA ILE A 301 -13.06 15.50 -5.42
C ILE A 301 -13.90 16.65 -5.98
N LYS A 302 -13.28 17.81 -6.25
CA LYS A 302 -13.98 18.97 -6.83
C LYS A 302 -14.60 18.71 -8.20
N ALA A 303 -14.00 17.83 -9.00
CA ALA A 303 -14.48 17.50 -10.34
C ALA A 303 -15.69 16.56 -10.34
N PHE A 304 -15.65 15.52 -9.49
CA PHE A 304 -16.61 14.40 -9.58
C PHE A 304 -17.55 14.30 -8.38
N GLU A 305 -17.12 14.78 -7.21
CA GLU A 305 -17.92 14.72 -5.98
C GLU A 305 -17.74 15.99 -5.13
N PRO A 306 -18.08 17.19 -5.65
CA PRO A 306 -17.79 18.46 -4.98
C PRO A 306 -18.49 18.65 -3.63
N ASN A 307 -19.57 17.89 -3.38
CA ASN A 307 -20.36 17.94 -2.16
C ASN A 307 -20.04 16.79 -1.17
N ALA A 308 -19.04 15.95 -1.47
CA ALA A 308 -18.70 14.81 -0.63
C ALA A 308 -17.68 15.19 0.44
N GLU A 309 -18.12 15.27 1.70
CA GLU A 309 -17.27 15.66 2.83
C GLU A 309 -16.31 14.55 3.32
N ASN A 310 -16.46 13.32 2.81
CA ASN A 310 -15.77 12.13 3.35
C ASN A 310 -15.24 11.17 2.27
N VAL A 311 -14.98 11.68 1.06
CA VAL A 311 -14.51 10.88 -0.08
C VAL A 311 -13.04 11.16 -0.35
N SER A 312 -12.31 10.09 -0.70
CA SER A 312 -10.90 10.15 -1.02
C SER A 312 -10.66 9.47 -2.36
N PHE A 313 -10.16 10.23 -3.33
CA PHE A 313 -9.66 9.71 -4.59
C PHE A 313 -8.15 9.46 -4.52
N MET A 314 -7.68 8.47 -5.28
CA MET A 314 -6.25 8.26 -5.53
C MET A 314 -5.92 8.59 -6.98
N LEU A 315 -4.82 9.27 -7.25
CA LEU A 315 -4.40 9.57 -8.63
C LEU A 315 -3.47 8.51 -9.22
N GLY A 316 -2.81 7.74 -8.35
CA GLY A 316 -1.62 7.00 -8.70
C GLY A 316 -0.42 7.89 -8.98
N THR A 317 0.77 7.30 -8.93
CA THR A 317 2.02 8.02 -9.22
C THR A 317 1.96 8.66 -10.60
N GLN A 318 1.38 7.95 -11.56
CA GLN A 318 1.15 8.43 -12.92
C GLN A 318 0.26 9.69 -12.97
N GLY A 319 -0.92 9.66 -12.35
CA GLY A 319 -1.84 10.79 -12.37
C GLY A 319 -1.27 12.01 -11.64
N ASN A 320 -0.57 11.80 -10.52
CA ASN A 320 0.11 12.87 -9.79
C ASN A 320 1.20 13.53 -10.64
N LEU A 321 1.99 12.74 -11.37
CA LEU A 321 3.00 13.26 -12.29
C LEU A 321 2.40 13.94 -13.53
N LEU A 322 1.25 13.50 -14.04
CA LEU A 322 0.54 14.21 -15.12
C LEU A 322 0.08 15.60 -14.66
N MET A 323 -0.50 15.70 -13.45
CA MET A 323 -0.86 17.01 -12.88
C MET A 323 0.39 17.88 -12.62
N SER A 324 1.49 17.28 -12.17
CA SER A 324 2.77 17.97 -12.04
C SER A 324 3.23 18.56 -13.37
N LEU A 325 3.08 17.80 -14.46
CA LEU A 325 3.46 18.24 -15.81
C LEU A 325 2.58 19.38 -16.31
N TYR A 326 1.26 19.31 -16.07
CA TYR A 326 0.36 20.41 -16.37
C TYR A 326 0.70 21.68 -15.59
N LYS A 327 1.14 21.56 -14.33
CA LYS A 327 1.65 22.71 -13.56
C LYS A 327 2.91 23.29 -14.21
N SER A 328 3.95 22.46 -14.40
CA SER A 328 5.14 22.81 -15.19
C SER A 328 6.10 21.61 -15.34
N PRO A 329 6.95 21.57 -16.39
CA PRO A 329 8.02 20.57 -16.51
C PRO A 329 8.97 20.53 -15.31
N TYR A 330 9.23 21.69 -14.68
CA TYR A 330 10.05 21.78 -13.48
C TYR A 330 9.45 21.01 -12.30
N VAL A 331 8.14 21.21 -12.03
CA VAL A 331 7.42 20.52 -10.94
C VAL A 331 7.37 19.02 -11.20
N PHE A 332 7.16 18.59 -12.44
CA PHE A 332 7.24 17.18 -12.84
C PHE A 332 8.59 16.55 -12.49
N ILE A 333 9.71 17.21 -12.83
CA ILE A 333 11.06 16.70 -12.54
C ILE A 333 11.28 16.65 -11.03
N LEU A 334 10.92 17.71 -10.31
CA LEU A 334 11.08 17.80 -8.86
C LEU A 334 10.33 16.69 -8.12
N ASN A 335 9.07 16.45 -8.50
CA ASN A 335 8.24 15.41 -7.90
C ASN A 335 8.75 14.01 -8.24
N SER A 336 9.17 13.79 -9.49
CA SER A 336 9.79 12.52 -9.92
C SER A 336 11.05 12.20 -9.10
N LEU A 337 11.93 13.18 -8.91
CA LEU A 337 13.14 13.02 -8.09
C LEU A 337 12.80 12.75 -6.62
N THR A 338 11.79 13.45 -6.09
CA THR A 338 11.33 13.26 -4.71
C THR A 338 10.78 11.85 -4.49
N ILE A 339 9.96 11.33 -5.40
CA ILE A 339 9.42 9.97 -5.33
C ILE A 339 10.54 8.94 -5.32
N ILE A 340 11.50 9.06 -6.25
CA ILE A 340 12.66 8.16 -6.32
C ILE A 340 13.49 8.23 -5.04
N LEU A 341 13.70 9.43 -4.49
CA LEU A 341 14.41 9.63 -3.23
C LEU A 341 13.71 8.93 -2.06
N LEU A 342 12.41 9.14 -1.88
CA LEU A 342 11.63 8.56 -0.78
C LEU A 342 11.62 7.03 -0.84
N ILE A 343 11.43 6.45 -2.03
CA ILE A 343 11.52 4.99 -2.24
C ILE A 343 12.91 4.48 -1.87
N THR A 344 13.95 5.16 -2.35
CA THR A 344 15.36 4.80 -2.10
C THR A 344 15.72 4.85 -0.62
N LEU A 345 15.26 5.89 0.09
CA LEU A 345 15.43 6.03 1.53
C LEU A 345 14.70 4.92 2.29
N ASN A 346 13.48 4.56 1.88
CA ASN A 346 12.72 3.49 2.53
C ASN A 346 13.44 2.14 2.45
N PHE A 347 13.91 1.75 1.26
CA PHE A 347 14.73 0.55 1.09
C PHE A 347 16.03 0.61 1.90
N SER A 348 16.69 1.78 1.91
CA SER A 348 17.95 1.98 2.64
C SER A 348 17.76 1.79 4.14
N LEU A 349 16.70 2.35 4.73
CA LEU A 349 16.36 2.17 6.13
C LEU A 349 15.95 0.73 6.43
N ALA A 350 15.12 0.12 5.59
CA ALA A 350 14.66 -1.24 5.83
C ALA A 350 15.82 -2.25 5.89
N ILE A 351 16.84 -2.12 5.03
CA ILE A 351 18.04 -2.98 5.10
C ILE A 351 18.76 -2.87 6.45
N ARG A 352 18.74 -1.69 7.09
CA ARG A 352 19.33 -1.48 8.41
C ARG A 352 18.58 -2.19 9.53
N LEU A 353 17.33 -2.59 9.33
CA LEU A 353 16.59 -3.46 10.26
C LEU A 353 17.16 -4.89 10.33
N ARG A 354 17.99 -5.30 9.35
CA ARG A 354 18.80 -6.54 9.37
C ARG A 354 18.04 -7.86 9.55
N PHE A 355 16.71 -7.91 9.39
CA PHE A 355 15.99 -9.18 9.25
C PHE A 355 15.99 -9.68 7.80
N SER A 356 15.67 -10.97 7.57
CA SER A 356 15.85 -11.63 6.26
C SER A 356 14.99 -11.05 5.14
N GLN A 357 13.76 -10.65 5.44
CA GLN A 357 12.77 -10.12 4.49
C GLN A 357 12.67 -8.58 4.52
N SER A 358 13.71 -7.89 5.01
CA SER A 358 13.75 -6.42 5.10
C SER A 358 13.43 -5.71 3.79
N THR A 359 13.89 -6.28 2.68
CA THR A 359 13.70 -5.72 1.34
C THR A 359 12.28 -5.92 0.83
N GLU A 360 11.67 -7.05 1.17
CA GLU A 360 10.28 -7.36 0.83
C GLU A 360 9.32 -6.53 1.66
N PHE A 361 9.65 -6.24 2.93
CA PHE A 361 8.93 -5.27 3.75
C PHE A 361 8.91 -3.87 3.10
N ALA A 362 10.08 -3.35 2.69
CA ALA A 362 10.14 -2.07 1.97
C ALA A 362 9.35 -2.12 0.65
N LEU A 363 9.44 -3.22 -0.09
CA LEU A 363 8.69 -3.38 -1.33
C LEU A 363 7.17 -3.33 -1.10
N ILE A 364 6.67 -4.03 -0.09
CA ILE A 364 5.24 -4.05 0.26
C ILE A 364 4.75 -2.63 0.61
N ASN A 365 5.53 -1.86 1.36
CA ASN A 365 5.18 -0.47 1.65
C ASN A 365 5.17 0.40 0.38
N MET A 366 6.20 0.28 -0.44
CA MET A 366 6.39 1.16 -1.61
C MET A 366 5.50 0.81 -2.80
N VAL A 367 5.11 -0.46 -2.98
CA VAL A 367 4.22 -0.84 -4.09
C VAL A 367 2.83 -0.23 -3.92
N TYR A 368 2.34 -0.16 -2.68
CA TYR A 368 1.09 0.51 -2.36
C TYR A 368 1.18 2.01 -2.63
N CYS A 369 2.24 2.67 -2.17
CA CYS A 369 2.47 4.10 -2.43
C CYS A 369 2.57 4.41 -3.93
N VAL A 370 3.21 3.53 -4.70
CA VAL A 370 3.32 3.69 -6.16
C VAL A 370 1.96 3.59 -6.82
N MET A 371 1.13 2.64 -6.39
CA MET A 371 -0.25 2.48 -6.87
C MET A 371 -1.14 3.67 -6.48
N SER A 372 -1.04 4.19 -5.25
CA SER A 372 -1.89 5.28 -4.76
C SER A 372 -1.46 6.67 -5.26
N GLY A 373 -0.14 6.90 -5.36
CA GLY A 373 0.45 8.18 -5.77
C GLY A 373 0.39 9.29 -4.72
N VAL A 374 -0.07 9.00 -3.50
CA VAL A 374 -0.30 10.00 -2.47
C VAL A 374 1.00 10.31 -1.73
N ALA A 375 1.43 11.58 -1.74
CA ALA A 375 2.75 11.96 -1.25
C ALA A 375 2.97 11.68 0.26
N ASN A 376 1.91 11.85 1.06
CA ASN A 376 1.96 11.63 2.52
C ASN A 376 2.23 10.16 2.87
N GLU A 377 1.77 9.21 2.07
CA GLU A 377 1.94 7.78 2.29
C GLU A 377 3.42 7.41 2.20
N PHE A 378 4.12 7.82 1.12
CA PHE A 378 5.55 7.56 0.94
C PHE A 378 6.35 7.92 2.20
N THR A 379 6.09 9.10 2.74
CA THR A 379 6.82 9.64 3.88
C THR A 379 6.35 9.01 5.20
N PHE A 380 5.06 8.72 5.35
CA PHE A 380 4.52 8.03 6.52
C PHE A 380 5.12 6.62 6.69
N TYR A 381 5.20 5.84 5.61
CA TYR A 381 5.85 4.52 5.63
C TYR A 381 7.36 4.61 5.88
N LEU A 382 8.02 5.64 5.32
CA LEU A 382 9.43 5.92 5.58
C LEU A 382 9.67 6.22 7.07
N PHE A 383 8.87 7.12 7.64
CA PHE A 383 8.98 7.53 9.04
C PHE A 383 8.64 6.38 10.00
N THR A 384 7.61 5.58 9.71
CA THR A 384 7.30 4.40 10.51
C THR A 384 8.47 3.41 10.51
N THR A 385 9.11 3.20 9.35
CA THR A 385 10.31 2.35 9.22
C THR A 385 11.47 2.91 10.05
N PHE A 386 11.66 4.22 10.05
CA PHE A 386 12.64 4.91 10.86
C PHE A 386 12.37 4.74 12.37
N LEU A 387 11.13 4.91 12.82
CA LEU A 387 10.74 4.71 14.21
C LEU A 387 10.99 3.26 14.67
N VAL A 388 10.65 2.27 13.83
CA VAL A 388 10.93 0.86 14.16
C VAL A 388 12.43 0.62 14.27
N LEU A 389 13.24 1.25 13.40
CA LEU A 389 14.69 1.16 13.50
C LEU A 389 15.20 1.72 14.83
N ILE A 390 14.68 2.87 15.27
CA ILE A 390 15.00 3.45 16.59
C ILE A 390 14.62 2.50 17.71
N ILE A 391 13.39 1.96 17.69
CA ILE A 391 12.91 0.97 18.67
C ILE A 391 13.87 -0.21 18.74
N PHE A 392 14.28 -0.76 17.59
CA PHE A 392 15.20 -1.89 17.54
C PHE A 392 16.59 -1.57 18.11
N TYR A 393 17.08 -0.33 17.94
CA TYR A 393 18.32 0.12 18.57
C TYR A 393 18.18 0.34 20.07
N LEU A 394 17.15 1.04 20.52
CA LEU A 394 16.90 1.33 21.93
C LEU A 394 16.78 0.05 22.76
N PHE A 395 16.08 -0.94 22.24
CA PHE A 395 15.90 -2.23 22.92
C PHE A 395 17.06 -3.22 22.70
N LYS A 396 18.19 -2.77 22.13
CA LYS A 396 19.36 -3.61 21.79
C LYS A 396 19.00 -4.88 21.01
N ILE A 397 17.88 -4.84 20.28
CA ILE A 397 17.37 -5.94 19.46
C ILE A 397 18.31 -6.17 18.26
N ILE A 398 18.99 -5.10 17.82
CA ILE A 398 20.11 -5.15 16.87
C ILE A 398 21.41 -5.13 17.69
N PRO A 399 22.18 -6.24 17.81
CA PRO A 399 23.51 -6.23 18.42
C PRO A 399 24.41 -5.18 17.75
N ASN A 400 25.01 -4.34 18.60
CA ASN A 400 26.07 -3.41 18.22
C ASN A 400 27.27 -4.20 17.71
N GLY A 401 27.34 -4.42 16.40
CA GLY A 401 28.58 -4.67 15.65
C GLY A 401 29.46 -5.86 16.04
N LYS A 402 29.17 -6.65 17.08
CA LYS A 402 29.98 -7.83 17.41
C LYS A 402 29.59 -8.98 16.49
N LYS A 403 30.53 -9.33 15.60
CA LYS A 403 30.51 -10.53 14.76
C LYS A 403 30.42 -11.76 15.68
N HIS A 404 29.21 -12.21 16.02
CA HIS A 404 29.03 -13.60 16.39
C HIS A 404 28.96 -14.40 15.10
N ILE A 405 30.12 -14.91 14.69
CA ILE A 405 30.21 -16.07 13.81
C ILE A 405 29.58 -17.21 14.60
N ILE A 406 28.30 -17.49 14.37
CA ILE A 406 27.72 -18.75 14.80
C ILE A 406 28.19 -19.79 13.80
N CYS A 407 29.27 -20.49 14.14
CA CYS A 407 29.59 -21.78 13.56
C CYS A 407 28.43 -22.73 13.91
N ASN A 408 27.62 -23.09 12.91
CA ASN A 408 26.65 -24.18 13.08
C ASN A 408 27.43 -25.51 13.15
N LYS A 409 27.26 -26.24 14.26
CA LYS A 409 27.08 -27.69 14.19
C LYS A 409 25.61 -27.98 13.93
#